data_AF-A0A3D0SZF1-F1
#
_entry.id   AF-A0A3D0SZF1-F1
#
_cell.length_a   1.000
_cell.length_b   1.000
_cell.length_c   1.000
_cell.angle_alpha   90.00
_cell.angle_beta   90.00
_cell.angle_gamma   90.00
#
_symmetry.space_group_name_H-M   'P 1'
#
loop_
_entity.id
_entity.type
_entity.pdbx_description
1 polymer ?
#
loop_
_entity_poly.entity_id
_entity_poly.type
_entity_poly.pdbx_seq_one_letter_code
_entity_poly.pdbx_strand_id
1 'polypeptide(L)' 'GVDPISVNDIKKIIQHLRDRGIGILITDHNVRETLDVCEKAYIVSQGELIAQGTAEQVLSNQKVKDVYLGEQFRL' A
#
# COMPACT_ATOMS: atom_id res chain seq x y z
N GLY A 1 -3.73 -12.98 -10.53
CA GLY A 1 -2.69 -12.01 -10.15
C GLY A 1 -2.19 -11.33 -11.40
N VAL A 2 -1.91 -10.04 -11.33
CA VAL A 2 -1.24 -9.28 -12.40
C VAL A 2 0.23 -9.66 -12.43
N ASP A 3 0.84 -9.74 -13.61
CA ASP A 3 2.26 -10.11 -13.73
C ASP A 3 3.18 -8.97 -13.24
N PRO A 4 4.42 -9.27 -12.77
CA PRO A 4 5.31 -8.27 -12.18
C PRO A 4 5.70 -7.12 -13.13
N ILE A 5 5.67 -7.35 -14.45
CA ILE A 5 5.99 -6.33 -15.44
C ILE A 5 4.83 -5.32 -15.51
N SER A 6 3.61 -5.83 -15.64
CA SER A 6 2.39 -5.04 -15.64
C SER A 6 2.22 -4.24 -14.34
N VAL A 7 2.63 -4.77 -13.18
CA VAL A 7 2.65 -4.02 -11.92
C VAL A 7 3.49 -2.75 -12.07
N ASN A 8 4.72 -2.84 -12.59
CA ASN A 8 5.59 -1.67 -12.76
C ASN A 8 4.99 -0.63 -13.71
N ASP A 9 4.30 -1.06 -14.77
CA ASP A 9 3.66 -0.13 -15.69
C ASP A 9 2.44 0.57 -15.06
N ILE A 10 1.67 -0.15 -14.24
CA ILE A 10 0.60 0.45 -13.42
C ILE A 10 1.18 1.50 -12.47
N LYS A 11 2.31 1.23 -11.81
CA LYS A 11 2.99 2.20 -10.92
C LYS A 11 3.36 3.48 -11.67
N LYS A 12 3.93 3.37 -12.88
CA LYS A 12 4.27 4.53 -13.71
C LYS A 12 3.04 5.35 -14.09
N ILE A 13 1.92 4.69 -14.42
CA ILE A 13 0.66 5.37 -14.73
C ILE A 13 0.14 6.14 -13.51
N ILE A 14 0.15 5.51 -12.33
CA ILE A 14 -0.25 6.14 -11.07
C ILE A 14 0.60 7.39 -10.79
N GLN A 15 1.92 7.29 -10.92
CA GLN A 15 2.83 8.43 -10.74
C GLN A 15 2.54 9.55 -11.73
N HIS A 16 2.34 9.21 -13.02
CA HIS A 16 2.01 10.21 -14.04
C HIS A 16 0.69 10.94 -13.76
N LEU A 17 -0.34 10.23 -13.29
CA LEU A 17 -1.62 10.81 -12.91
C LEU A 17 -1.48 11.74 -11.70
N ARG A 18 -0.71 11.31 -10.68
CA ARG A 18 -0.39 12.15 -9.52
C ARG A 18 0.31 13.43 -9.93
N ASP A 19 1.34 13.35 -10.79
CA ASP A 19 2.12 14.51 -11.22
C ASP A 19 1.28 15.53 -12.02
N ARG A 20 0.12 15.10 -12.53
CA ARG A 20 -0.91 15.96 -13.14
C ARG A 20 -1.89 16.58 -12.14
N GLY A 21 -1.69 16.37 -10.84
CA GLY A 21 -2.56 16.87 -9.77
C GLY A 21 -3.84 16.04 -9.59
N ILE A 22 -3.89 14.81 -10.11
CA ILE A 22 -5.06 13.93 -9.95
C ILE A 22 -4.89 13.14 -8.65
N GLY A 23 -5.87 13.27 -7.75
CA GLY A 23 -5.95 12.43 -6.55
C GLY A 23 -6.35 11.00 -6.91
N ILE A 24 -5.63 10.02 -6.38
CA ILE A 24 -5.83 8.60 -6.68
C ILE A 24 -6.08 7.86 -5.37
N LEU A 25 -7.17 7.09 -5.32
CA LEU A 25 -7.47 6.17 -4.23
C LEU A 25 -7.34 4.74 -4.74
N ILE A 26 -6.50 3.94 -4.10
CA ILE A 26 -6.22 2.56 -4.48
C ILE A 26 -6.61 1.67 -3.30
N THR A 27 -7.26 0.55 -3.62
CA THR A 27 -7.52 -0.54 -2.67
C THR A 27 -7.00 -1.82 -3.29
N ASP A 28 -6.20 -2.56 -2.54
CA ASP A 28 -5.62 -3.84 -2.99
C ASP A 28 -5.36 -4.74 -1.76
N HIS A 29 -5.22 -6.03 -2.01
CA HIS A 29 -4.88 -7.01 -0.97
C HIS A 29 -3.36 -7.18 -0.79
N ASN A 30 -2.55 -6.77 -1.78
CA ASN A 30 -1.11 -6.74 -1.73
C ASN A 30 -0.62 -5.42 -1.14
N VAL A 31 -0.60 -5.38 0.19
CA VAL A 31 -0.21 -4.20 0.96
C VAL A 31 1.17 -3.68 0.56
N ARG A 32 2.17 -4.57 0.39
CA ARG A 32 3.56 -4.16 0.10
C ARG A 32 3.69 -3.45 -1.25
N GLU A 33 3.10 -4.01 -2.30
CA GLU A 33 3.15 -3.39 -3.64
C GLU A 33 2.39 -2.07 -3.71
N THR A 34 1.28 -1.98 -2.97
CA THR A 34 0.44 -0.78 -2.93
C THR A 34 1.14 0.34 -2.16
N LEU A 35 1.75 0.03 -1.01
CA LEU A 35 2.47 1.01 -0.21
C LEU A 35 3.67 1.59 -0.96
N ASP A 36 4.27 0.87 -1.90
CA ASP A 36 5.38 1.35 -2.73
C ASP A 36 5.00 2.52 -3.66
N VAL A 37 3.71 2.72 -3.95
CA VAL A 37 3.21 3.84 -4.78
C VAL A 37 2.37 4.85 -4.02
N CYS A 38 2.05 4.57 -2.76
CA CYS A 38 1.20 5.42 -1.95
C CYS A 38 2.01 6.35 -1.05
N GLU A 39 1.69 7.64 -1.10
CA GLU A 39 2.27 8.64 -0.18
C GLU A 39 1.66 8.56 1.22
N LYS A 40 0.38 8.18 1.27
CA LYS A 40 -0.38 7.95 2.50
C LYS A 40 -1.17 6.66 2.36
N ALA A 41 -1.29 5.93 3.45
CA ALA A 41 -2.09 4.72 3.52
C ALA A 41 -2.97 4.70 4.75
N TYR A 42 -4.10 4.01 4.60
CA TYR A 42 -5.07 3.74 5.64
C TYR A 42 -5.32 2.23 5.62
N ILE A 43 -5.10 1.57 6.74
CA ILE A 43 -5.34 0.14 6.87
C ILE A 43 -6.61 -0.05 7.70
N VAL A 44 -7.58 -0.74 7.11
CA VAL A 44 -8.88 -1.01 7.72
C VAL A 44 -9.03 -2.51 7.89
N SER A 45 -9.34 -2.95 9.11
CA SER A 45 -9.62 -4.36 9.41
C SER A 45 -10.88 -4.45 10.25
N GLN A 46 -11.78 -5.37 9.88
CA GLN A 46 -13.07 -5.58 10.57
C GLN A 46 -13.91 -4.30 10.72
N GLY A 47 -13.85 -3.40 9.74
CA GLY A 47 -14.57 -2.14 9.76
C GLY A 47 -13.92 -1.04 10.61
N GLU A 48 -12.77 -1.29 11.23
CA GLU A 48 -12.04 -0.32 12.03
C GLU A 48 -10.74 0.11 11.36
N LEU A 49 -10.39 1.40 11.48
CA LEU A 49 -9.10 1.92 11.07
C LEU A 49 -8.03 1.46 12.08
N ILE A 50 -7.13 0.58 11.64
CA ILE A 50 -6.09 0.02 12.51
C ILE A 50 -4.75 0.76 12.42
N ALA A 51 -4.48 1.43 11.30
CA ALA A 51 -3.30 2.26 11.11
C ALA A 51 -3.51 3.28 9.99
N GLN A 52 -2.82 4.40 10.10
CA GLN A 52 -2.73 5.42 9.05
C GLN A 52 -1.35 6.08 9.08
N GLY A 53 -0.86 6.54 7.94
CA GLY A 53 0.41 7.27 7.85
C GLY A 53 1.10 7.13 6.50
N THR A 54 2.40 7.45 6.46
CA THR A 54 3.25 7.12 5.32
C THR A 54 3.43 5.61 5.18
N ALA A 55 3.89 5.15 4.01
CA ALA A 55 4.21 3.75 3.79
C ALA A 55 5.13 3.17 4.89
N GLU A 56 6.18 3.90 5.28
CA GLU A 56 7.12 3.46 6.32
C GLU A 56 6.46 3.37 7.70
N GLN A 57 5.64 4.37 8.07
CA GLN A 57 4.91 4.38 9.33
C GLN A 57 3.96 3.17 9.40
N VAL A 58 3.23 2.90 8.32
CA VAL A 58 2.31 1.76 8.24
C VAL A 58 3.05 0.43 8.27
N LEU A 59 4.15 0.26 7.52
CA LEU A 59 4.97 -0.95 7.52
C LEU A 59 5.65 -1.21 8.86
N SER A 60 5.97 -0.16 9.62
CA SER A 60 6.56 -0.28 10.95
C SER A 60 5.55 -0.62 12.04
N ASN A 61 4.25 -0.46 11.77
CA ASN A 61 3.18 -0.67 12.75
C ASN A 61 3.00 -2.16 13.07
N GLN A 62 3.16 -2.53 14.34
CA GLN A 62 3.08 -3.92 14.78
C GLN A 62 1.71 -4.56 14.49
N LYS A 63 0.60 -3.83 14.75
CA LYS A 63 -0.76 -4.32 14.48
C LYS A 63 -0.98 -4.58 12.99
N VAL A 64 -0.39 -3.77 12.11
CA VAL A 64 -0.42 -4.00 10.66
C VAL A 64 0.36 -5.25 10.29
N LYS A 65 1.55 -5.46 10.88
CA LYS A 65 2.35 -6.67 10.66
C LYS A 65 1.60 -7.93 11.08
N ASP A 66 0.99 -7.91 12.25
CA ASP A 66 0.27 -9.06 12.81
C ASP A 66 -0.96 -9.43 11.97
N VAL A 67 -1.69 -8.43 11.46
CA VAL A 67 -2.94 -8.63 10.71
C VAL A 67 -2.70 -8.95 9.23
N TYR A 68 -1.71 -8.32 8.60
CA TYR A 68 -1.52 -8.36 7.13
C TYR A 68 -0.23 -9.01 6.64
N LEU A 69 0.85 -9.01 7.43
CA LEU A 69 2.16 -9.47 6.97
C LEU A 69 2.54 -10.85 7.54
N GLY A 70 1.94 -11.24 8.66
CA GLY A 70 2.20 -12.52 9.32
C GLY A 70 3.65 -12.66 9.85
N GLU A 71 3.95 -13.78 10.52
CA GLU A 71 5.26 -14.05 11.14
C GLU A 71 6.44 -14.17 10.14
N GLN A 72 6.19 -14.12 8.83
CA GLN A 72 7.22 -14.23 7.78
C GLN A 72 7.74 -12.87 7.30
N PHE A 73 7.46 -11.78 8.01
CA PHE A 73 8.04 -10.48 7.69
C PHE A 73 9.55 -10.46 7.95
N ARG A 74 10.34 -10.61 6.88
CA ARG A 74 11.76 -10.21 6.85
C ARG A 74 11.90 -8.95 5.99
N LEU A 75 12.61 -7.97 6.56
CA LEU A 75 13.13 -6.77 5.90
C LEU A 75 14.20 -7.16 4.87
#